data_AF-A0A4Y9IWP0-F1
#
_entry.id   AF-A0A4Y9IWP0-F1
#
_cell.length_a   1.000
_cell.length_b   1.000
_cell.length_c   1.000
_cell.angle_alpha   90.00
_cell.angle_beta   90.00
_cell.angle_gamma   90.00
#
_symmetry.space_group_name_H-M   'P 1'
#
loop_
_entity.id
_entity.type
_entity.pdbx_description
1 polymer ?
#
loop_
_entity_poly.entity_id
_entity_poly.type
_entity_poly.pdbx_seq_one_letter_code
_entity_poly.pdbx_strand_id
1 'polypeptide(L)'
;MNKILLIAAVIFSALSFASCSDDAPSQLIWEFSNYDNKKITAVYAPDYINQVQVVASPDYTGEITLKCTNYTSLSFKSNNADGSFKCVSTGCTVTKVNDNTLRISFTPIEDVGAEGIYDTFIVEGISGKNMNSTNISVGRIINEKQN
;
A
#
# COMPACT_ATOMS: atom_id res chain seq x y z
N MET A 1 15.71 -70.24 3.64
CA MET A 1 15.36 -69.24 4.66
C MET A 1 16.07 -67.93 4.32
N ASN A 2 15.27 -66.95 3.93
CA ASN A 2 15.66 -65.60 3.50
C ASN A 2 16.44 -64.85 4.58
N LYS A 3 17.50 -64.15 4.20
CA LYS A 3 17.86 -62.86 4.82
C LYS A 3 18.35 -61.92 3.73
N ILE A 4 17.41 -61.08 3.30
CA ILE A 4 17.58 -59.98 2.36
C ILE A 4 18.64 -59.03 2.94
N LEU A 5 19.68 -58.74 2.17
CA LEU A 5 20.68 -57.72 2.47
C LEU A 5 20.00 -56.35 2.47
N LEU A 6 20.12 -55.66 3.59
CA LEU A 6 19.64 -54.31 3.84
C LEU A 6 20.18 -53.33 2.78
N ILE A 7 19.26 -52.70 2.05
CA ILE A 7 19.53 -51.59 1.13
C ILE A 7 19.89 -50.37 1.98
N ALA A 8 21.16 -49.96 1.95
CA ALA A 8 21.63 -48.72 2.51
C ALA A 8 21.27 -47.55 1.56
N ALA A 9 20.44 -46.66 2.10
CA ALA A 9 20.32 -45.23 1.84
C ALA A 9 21.00 -44.63 0.59
N VAL A 10 20.18 -44.05 -0.29
CA VAL A 10 20.40 -42.67 -0.72
C VAL A 10 19.05 -41.96 -0.67
N ILE A 11 18.89 -41.13 0.35
CA ILE A 11 17.85 -40.10 0.42
C ILE A 11 18.11 -39.19 -0.79
N PHE A 12 17.32 -39.33 -1.85
CA PHE A 12 17.26 -38.31 -2.89
C PHE A 12 16.60 -37.08 -2.26
N SER A 13 17.49 -36.24 -1.72
CA SER A 13 17.39 -34.79 -1.63
C SER A 13 16.07 -34.22 -2.13
N ALA A 14 15.24 -33.83 -1.18
CA ALA A 14 14.27 -32.78 -1.37
C ALA A 14 14.98 -31.52 -1.90
N LEU A 15 14.84 -31.24 -3.20
CA LEU A 15 15.09 -29.93 -3.80
C LEU A 15 14.07 -29.73 -4.93
N SER A 16 12.81 -29.64 -4.57
CA SER A 16 11.76 -29.16 -5.47
C SER A 16 10.95 -28.07 -4.77
N PHE A 17 11.63 -27.05 -4.25
CA PHE A 17 11.02 -25.76 -3.95
C PHE A 17 12.01 -24.67 -4.35
N ALA A 18 11.47 -23.59 -4.91
CA ALA A 18 12.14 -22.40 -5.47
C ALA A 18 12.59 -22.47 -6.94
N SER A 19 11.66 -22.76 -7.85
CA SER A 19 11.76 -22.23 -9.23
C SER A 19 10.41 -21.68 -9.68
N CYS A 20 9.81 -20.83 -8.85
CA CYS A 20 8.67 -19.98 -9.20
C CYS A 20 8.74 -18.73 -8.34
N SER A 21 9.57 -17.74 -8.66
CA SER A 21 9.36 -16.39 -8.11
C SER A 21 10.02 -15.24 -8.87
N ASP A 22 11.06 -15.46 -9.68
CA ASP A 22 11.79 -14.34 -10.28
C ASP A 22 11.04 -13.59 -11.39
N ASP A 23 9.96 -14.16 -11.92
CA ASP A 23 9.10 -13.53 -12.94
C ASP A 23 7.84 -12.86 -12.38
N ALA A 24 7.61 -12.91 -11.06
CA ALA A 24 6.48 -12.21 -10.47
C ALA A 24 6.76 -10.70 -10.43
N PRO A 25 5.82 -9.84 -10.86
CA PRO A 25 5.98 -8.39 -10.73
C PRO A 25 6.28 -7.98 -9.28
N SER A 26 7.33 -7.19 -9.06
CA SER A 26 7.67 -6.67 -7.73
C SER A 26 6.49 -5.87 -7.14
N GLN A 27 6.35 -5.82 -5.83
CA GLN A 27 5.38 -4.91 -5.20
C GLN A 27 5.76 -3.44 -5.46
N LEU A 28 4.80 -2.52 -5.43
CA LEU A 28 5.08 -1.09 -5.59
C LEU A 28 5.80 -0.57 -4.34
N ILE A 29 6.94 0.08 -4.52
CA ILE A 29 7.73 0.68 -3.46
C ILE A 29 7.42 2.17 -3.39
N TRP A 30 7.16 2.68 -2.19
CA TRP A 30 6.65 4.03 -1.97
C TRP A 30 7.62 4.89 -1.16
N GLU A 31 7.83 6.12 -1.65
CA GLU A 31 8.48 7.21 -0.91
C GLU A 31 7.44 8.26 -0.51
N PHE A 32 7.47 8.69 0.75
CA PHE A 32 6.57 9.70 1.30
C PHE A 32 7.29 11.04 1.44
N SER A 33 6.67 12.13 1.01
CA SER A 33 7.24 13.48 1.10
C SER A 33 6.17 14.56 1.21
N ASN A 34 6.59 15.80 1.48
CA ASN A 34 5.74 16.99 1.54
C ASN A 34 4.54 16.85 2.48
N TYR A 35 4.78 16.45 3.74
CA TYR A 35 3.75 16.32 4.76
C TYR A 35 4.23 16.78 6.15
N ASP A 36 3.30 17.20 7.00
CA ASP A 36 3.57 17.46 8.41
C ASP A 36 3.67 16.14 9.18
N ASN A 37 4.90 15.70 9.46
CA ASN A 37 5.17 14.45 10.17
C ASN A 37 4.75 14.45 11.65
N LYS A 38 4.29 15.58 12.21
CA LYS A 38 3.68 15.64 13.54
C LYS A 38 2.19 15.35 13.51
N LYS A 39 1.56 15.50 12.33
CA LYS A 39 0.11 15.41 12.12
C LYS A 39 -0.31 14.25 11.22
N ILE A 40 0.58 13.81 10.34
CA ILE A 40 0.40 12.64 9.48
C ILE A 40 1.40 11.55 9.85
N THR A 41 0.89 10.33 10.01
CA THR A 41 1.68 9.10 10.02
C THR A 41 1.52 8.42 8.67
N ALA A 42 2.62 8.08 8.00
CA ALA A 42 2.63 7.32 6.76
C ALA A 42 3.54 6.10 6.89
N VAL A 43 3.04 4.92 6.56
CA VAL A 43 3.75 3.65 6.71
C VAL A 43 3.63 2.84 5.42
N TYR A 44 4.72 2.18 5.04
CA TYR A 44 4.75 1.16 3.99
C TYR A 44 5.07 -0.20 4.64
N ALA A 45 4.16 -1.16 4.49
CA ALA A 45 4.20 -2.49 5.10
C ALA A 45 3.80 -3.56 4.06
N PRO A 46 4.74 -3.99 3.19
CA PRO A 46 4.47 -4.83 2.01
C PRO A 46 3.74 -6.15 2.28
N ASP A 47 3.92 -6.73 3.47
CA ASP A 47 3.37 -8.02 3.88
C ASP A 47 1.92 -7.93 4.40
N TYR A 48 1.36 -6.72 4.50
CA TYR A 48 0.01 -6.48 4.98
C TYR A 48 -0.96 -6.23 3.83
N ILE A 49 -2.25 -6.51 4.06
CA ILE A 49 -3.32 -6.26 3.08
C ILE A 49 -3.32 -4.80 2.62
N ASN A 50 -3.15 -3.86 3.55
CA ASN A 50 -2.97 -2.44 3.27
C ASN A 50 -1.49 -2.13 3.31
N GLN A 51 -0.84 -2.23 2.14
CA GLN A 51 0.61 -2.08 2.05
C GLN A 51 1.06 -0.64 2.29
N VAL A 52 0.19 0.34 2.04
CA VAL A 52 0.40 1.73 2.45
C VAL A 52 -0.72 2.14 3.39
N GLN A 53 -0.36 2.78 4.50
CA GLN A 53 -1.30 3.42 5.40
C GLN A 53 -0.91 4.87 5.62
N VAL A 54 -1.86 5.78 5.42
CA VAL A 54 -1.71 7.22 5.72
C VAL A 54 -2.78 7.61 6.72
N VAL A 55 -2.38 8.09 7.89
CA VAL A 55 -3.29 8.45 8.97
C VAL A 55 -3.08 9.91 9.36
N ALA A 56 -4.17 10.66 9.47
CA ALA A 56 -4.16 12.06 9.91
C ALA A 56 -5.23 12.29 10.97
N SER A 57 -5.11 13.37 11.76
CA SER A 57 -6.20 13.79 12.64
C SER A 57 -7.41 14.31 11.83
N PRO A 58 -8.64 14.30 12.38
CA PRO A 58 -9.85 14.72 11.68
C PRO A 58 -9.84 16.21 11.32
N ASP A 59 -9.21 17.03 12.15
CA ASP A 59 -9.05 18.48 11.97
C ASP A 59 -7.90 18.85 11.00
N TYR A 60 -7.10 17.87 10.57
CA TYR A 60 -5.95 18.15 9.73
C TYR A 60 -6.36 18.58 8.32
N THR A 61 -5.82 19.73 7.91
CA THR A 61 -5.83 20.23 6.53
C THR A 61 -4.40 20.22 6.00
N GLY A 62 -4.20 19.67 4.81
CA GLY A 62 -2.89 19.63 4.17
C GLY A 62 -2.78 18.47 3.21
N GLU A 63 -1.55 18.08 2.91
CA GLU A 63 -1.28 17.06 1.90
C GLU A 63 -0.11 16.16 2.28
N ILE A 64 0.00 15.06 1.53
CA ILE A 64 1.17 14.19 1.47
C ILE A 64 1.37 13.74 0.02
N THR A 65 2.63 13.65 -0.39
CA THR A 65 3.03 13.15 -1.70
C THR A 65 3.55 11.72 -1.58
N LEU A 66 3.03 10.83 -2.42
CA LEU A 66 3.40 9.42 -2.50
C LEU A 66 4.03 9.17 -3.88
N LYS A 67 5.31 8.87 -3.93
CA LYS A 67 6.03 8.54 -5.17
C LYS A 67 6.30 7.05 -5.24
N CYS A 68 5.90 6.40 -6.33
CA CYS A 68 6.29 5.04 -6.60
C CYS A 68 7.67 5.02 -7.28
N THR A 69 8.63 4.30 -6.72
CA THR A 69 10.04 4.37 -7.15
C THR A 69 10.42 3.33 -8.20
N ASN A 70 9.66 2.25 -8.32
CA ASN A 70 9.97 1.11 -9.20
C ASN A 70 8.96 0.91 -10.35
N TYR A 71 7.93 1.76 -10.46
CA TYR A 71 7.02 1.77 -11.59
C TYR A 71 7.04 3.11 -12.33
N THR A 72 6.97 3.07 -13.66
CA THR A 72 7.07 4.27 -14.50
C THR A 72 5.79 5.09 -14.52
N SER A 73 4.64 4.43 -14.35
CA SER A 73 3.36 5.10 -14.22
C SER A 73 2.43 4.40 -13.23
N LEU A 74 1.46 5.16 -12.73
CA LEU A 74 0.43 4.73 -11.81
C LEU A 74 -0.94 4.86 -12.45
N SER A 75 -1.90 4.05 -12.02
CA SER A 75 -3.31 4.16 -12.38
C SER A 75 -4.17 3.88 -11.16
N PHE A 76 -5.32 4.52 -11.05
CA PHE A 76 -6.32 4.21 -10.04
C PHE A 76 -7.70 4.53 -10.62
N LYS A 77 -8.73 3.83 -10.12
CA LYS A 77 -10.11 4.08 -10.54
C LYS A 77 -10.62 5.38 -9.93
N SER A 78 -10.61 6.47 -10.71
CA SER A 78 -11.22 7.74 -10.30
C SER A 78 -12.72 7.59 -10.05
N ASN A 79 -13.26 8.35 -9.11
CA ASN A 79 -14.70 8.41 -8.82
C ASN A 79 -15.27 9.83 -8.97
N ASN A 80 -14.48 10.76 -9.49
CA ASN A 80 -14.88 12.13 -9.76
C ASN A 80 -14.56 12.53 -11.22
N ALA A 81 -15.27 13.52 -11.75
CA ALA A 81 -15.18 13.92 -13.16
C ALA A 81 -13.82 14.53 -13.56
N ASP A 82 -13.08 15.08 -12.59
CA ASP A 82 -11.73 15.64 -12.77
C ASP A 82 -10.64 14.57 -12.77
N GLY A 83 -11.00 13.29 -12.71
CA GLY A 83 -10.04 12.17 -12.65
C GLY A 83 -9.45 11.93 -11.27
N SER A 84 -9.91 12.63 -10.23
CA SER A 84 -9.52 12.35 -8.84
C SER A 84 -10.30 11.17 -8.24
N PHE A 85 -9.75 10.61 -7.16
CA PHE A 85 -10.48 9.72 -6.27
C PHE A 85 -10.77 10.47 -4.96
N LYS A 86 -12.05 10.71 -4.69
CA LYS A 86 -12.53 11.33 -3.46
C LYS A 86 -13.00 10.27 -2.47
N CYS A 87 -12.40 10.29 -1.30
CA CYS A 87 -12.76 9.49 -0.14
C CYS A 87 -13.72 10.34 0.70
N VAL A 88 -15.03 10.21 0.47
CA VAL A 88 -16.02 11.09 1.11
C VAL A 88 -16.00 10.92 2.63
N SER A 89 -15.84 9.70 3.13
CA SER A 89 -15.82 9.41 4.56
C SER A 89 -14.62 10.08 5.25
N THR A 90 -13.41 9.93 4.72
CA THR A 90 -12.17 10.42 5.35
C THR A 90 -11.80 11.85 4.94
N GLY A 91 -12.63 12.51 4.12
CA GLY A 91 -12.35 13.84 3.58
C GLY A 91 -11.03 13.88 2.81
N CYS A 92 -10.63 12.79 2.15
CA CYS A 92 -9.45 12.76 1.30
C CYS A 92 -9.76 12.93 -0.18
N THR A 93 -8.82 13.54 -0.90
CA THR A 93 -8.81 13.58 -2.36
C THR A 93 -7.44 13.13 -2.86
N VAL A 94 -7.44 12.12 -3.72
CA VAL A 94 -6.25 11.56 -4.36
C VAL A 94 -6.18 12.06 -5.80
N THR A 95 -5.03 12.61 -6.18
CA THR A 95 -4.76 13.11 -7.53
C THR A 95 -3.40 12.63 -8.01
N LYS A 96 -3.21 12.54 -9.32
CA LYS A 96 -1.87 12.38 -9.91
C LYS A 96 -1.16 13.72 -9.98
N VAL A 97 0.08 13.76 -9.51
CA VAL A 97 0.99 14.91 -9.71
C VAL A 97 1.75 14.75 -11.02
N ASN A 98 2.18 13.53 -11.32
CA ASN A 98 2.80 13.11 -12.57
C ASN A 98 2.60 11.59 -12.71
N ASP A 99 3.25 10.97 -13.69
CA ASP A 99 3.02 9.57 -14.03
C ASP A 99 3.19 8.61 -12.86
N ASN A 100 4.20 8.80 -12.01
CA ASN A 100 4.49 7.88 -10.89
C ASN A 100 4.32 8.48 -9.49
N THR A 101 3.66 9.64 -9.40
CA THR A 101 3.51 10.37 -8.13
C THR A 101 2.05 10.75 -7.90
N LEU A 102 1.54 10.40 -6.72
CA LEU A 102 0.23 10.78 -6.22
C LEU A 102 0.33 11.86 -5.14
N ARG A 103 -0.72 12.64 -5.01
CA ARG A 103 -0.96 13.55 -3.88
C ARG A 103 -2.26 13.16 -3.22
N ILE A 104 -2.20 12.98 -1.90
CA ILE A 104 -3.38 12.83 -1.05
C ILE A 104 -3.55 14.16 -0.31
N SER A 105 -4.66 14.84 -0.56
CA SER A 105 -5.05 16.07 0.12
C SER A 105 -6.16 15.78 1.11
N PHE A 106 -6.16 16.52 2.21
CA PHE A 106 -7.04 16.33 3.35
C PHE A 106 -7.83 17.60 3.62
N THR A 107 -9.16 17.46 3.72
CA THR A 107 -10.04 18.48 4.29
C THR A 107 -10.47 18.05 5.69
N PRO A 108 -10.80 19.00 6.59
CA PRO A 108 -11.35 18.66 7.89
C PRO A 108 -12.65 17.85 7.76
N ILE A 109 -12.88 16.96 8.72
CA ILE A 109 -14.13 16.21 8.86
C ILE A 109 -14.56 16.18 10.33
N GLU A 110 -15.83 15.90 10.55
CA GLU A 110 -16.45 15.74 11.86
C GLU A 110 -16.66 14.25 12.17
N ASP A 111 -16.84 13.91 13.44
CA ASP A 111 -17.37 12.62 13.92
C ASP A 111 -16.70 11.34 13.35
N VAL A 112 -15.43 11.12 13.68
CA VAL A 112 -14.70 9.91 13.27
C VAL A 112 -14.91 8.69 14.18
N GLY A 113 -15.65 8.84 15.28
CA GLY A 113 -15.83 7.77 16.28
C GLY A 113 -14.54 7.37 17.01
N ALA A 114 -14.64 6.44 17.96
CA ALA A 114 -13.52 6.00 18.80
C ALA A 114 -12.46 5.19 18.01
N GLU A 115 -12.91 4.36 17.06
CA GLU A 115 -12.02 3.53 16.24
C GLU A 115 -11.40 4.30 15.06
N GLY A 116 -11.83 5.55 14.86
CA GLY A 116 -11.55 6.31 13.65
C GLY A 116 -12.31 5.77 12.44
N ILE A 117 -12.12 6.43 11.30
CA ILE A 117 -12.68 6.02 10.02
C ILE A 117 -11.56 5.80 9.01
N TYR A 118 -11.76 4.84 8.12
CA TYR A 118 -10.80 4.47 7.10
C TYR A 118 -11.49 4.33 5.75
N ASP A 119 -10.76 4.67 4.71
CA ASP A 119 -11.12 4.37 3.33
C ASP A 119 -9.91 3.72 2.65
N THR A 120 -10.14 2.90 1.64
CA THR A 120 -9.08 2.20 0.91
C THR A 120 -9.30 2.35 -0.58
N PHE A 121 -8.21 2.61 -1.30
CA PHE A 121 -8.21 2.63 -2.75
C PHE A 121 -7.05 1.81 -3.29
N ILE A 122 -7.23 1.30 -4.50
CA ILE A 122 -6.23 0.48 -5.19
C ILE A 122 -5.49 1.34 -6.19
N VAL A 123 -4.16 1.24 -6.18
CA VAL A 123 -3.30 1.83 -7.19
C VAL A 123 -2.57 0.72 -7.95
N GLU A 124 -2.62 0.78 -9.26
CA GLU A 124 -1.88 -0.08 -10.17
C GLU A 124 -0.59 0.61 -10.59
N GLY A 125 0.54 -0.11 -10.53
CA GLY A 125 1.83 0.31 -11.06
C GLY A 125 2.08 -0.34 -12.40
N ILE A 126 2.53 0.44 -13.39
CA ILE A 126 2.71 -0.01 -14.78
C ILE A 126 4.12 0.37 -15.28
N SER A 127 4.84 -0.64 -15.78
CA SER A 127 6.15 -0.52 -16.41
C SER A 127 6.24 -1.47 -17.60
N GLY A 128 5.80 -1.02 -18.78
CA GLY A 128 5.70 -1.87 -19.96
C GLY A 128 4.69 -3.00 -19.75
N LYS A 129 5.15 -4.26 -19.74
CA LYS A 129 4.31 -5.43 -19.47
C LYS A 129 4.20 -5.78 -17.97
N ASN A 130 5.04 -5.16 -17.13
CA ASN A 130 5.03 -5.42 -15.69
C ASN A 130 3.93 -4.58 -15.05
N MET A 131 3.01 -5.26 -14.39
CA MET A 131 1.90 -4.64 -13.68
C MET A 131 1.76 -5.29 -12.30
N ASN A 132 1.53 -4.47 -11.28
CA ASN A 132 1.14 -4.94 -9.96
C ASN A 132 0.23 -3.89 -9.32
N SER A 133 -0.36 -4.19 -8.16
CA SER A 133 -1.24 -3.28 -7.45
C SER A 133 -0.89 -3.20 -5.98
N THR A 134 -1.19 -2.05 -5.38
CA THR A 134 -1.06 -1.79 -3.95
C THR A 134 -2.36 -1.21 -3.42
N ASN A 135 -2.84 -1.75 -2.31
CA ASN A 135 -3.92 -1.16 -1.52
C ASN A 135 -3.35 -0.06 -0.63
N ILE A 136 -3.95 1.13 -0.72
CA ILE A 136 -3.61 2.29 0.10
C ILE A 136 -4.80 2.58 1.00
N SER A 137 -4.58 2.49 2.31
CA SER A 137 -5.56 2.87 3.32
C SER A 137 -5.30 4.30 3.81
N VAL A 138 -6.34 5.10 3.87
CA VAL A 138 -6.33 6.44 4.44
C VAL A 138 -7.23 6.47 5.67
N GLY A 139 -6.66 6.80 6.82
CA GLY A 139 -7.34 6.82 8.10
C GLY A 139 -7.48 8.22 8.67
N ARG A 140 -8.59 8.47 9.36
CA ARG A 140 -8.78 9.62 10.23
C ARG A 140 -9.04 9.15 11.64
N ILE A 141 -8.07 9.40 12.52
CA ILE A 141 -8.13 8.97 13.92
C ILE A 141 -7.94 10.16 14.84
N ILE A 142 -8.66 10.17 15.95
CA ILE A 142 -8.34 11.07 17.04
C ILE A 142 -7.08 10.50 17.69
N ASN A 143 -5.94 11.15 17.44
CA ASN A 143 -4.75 10.88 18.22
C ASN A 143 -5.02 11.41 19.64
N GLU A 144 -5.56 10.55 20.51
CA GLU A 144 -5.40 10.70 21.95
C GLU A 144 -3.91 10.51 22.26
N LYS A 145 -3.08 11.52 21.94
CA LYS A 145 -1.72 11.53 22.45
C LYS A 145 -1.83 11.72 23.96
N GLN A 146 -1.72 10.60 24.67
CA GLN A 146 -0.88 10.41 25.85
C GLN A 146 -0.74 11.69 26.69
N ASN A 147 -1.69 11.91 27.58
CA ASN A 147 -1.43 12.75 28.77
C ASN A 147 -0.34 12.10 29.62
#